data_AF-A0A975YE73-F1
#
_entry.id   AF-A0A975YE73-F1
#
_cell.length_a   1.000
_cell.length_b   1.000
_cell.length_c   1.000
_cell.angle_alpha   90.00
_cell.angle_beta   90.00
_cell.angle_gamma   90.00
#
_symmetry.space_group_name_H-M   'P 1'
#
loop_
_entity.id
_entity.type
_entity.pdbx_description
1 polymer ?
#
loop_
_entity_poly.entity_id
_entity_poly.type
_entity_poly.pdbx_seq_one_letter_code
_entity_poly.pdbx_strand_id
1 'polypeptide(L)'
;MKHFALILILLTVPAWADDDDQDRARRALEAGEILPLADILEVAQAARSGRVIELDLERDDGRWIYDLELITPGGYLYEMEIDGATGTILEIEREDD
;
A
#
# COMPACT_ATOMS: atom_id res chain seq x y z
N MET A 1 20.25 -9.38 33.39
CA MET A 1 21.46 -9.86 32.68
C MET A 1 21.05 -10.66 31.46
N LYS A 2 20.99 -10.03 30.28
CA LYS A 2 21.23 -10.65 28.97
C LYS A 2 21.71 -9.52 28.05
N HIS A 3 23.03 -9.40 27.89
CA HIS A 3 23.61 -8.48 26.90
C HIS A 3 23.34 -9.07 25.50
N PHE A 4 22.73 -8.28 24.62
CA PHE A 4 22.77 -8.53 23.18
C PHE A 4 23.62 -7.41 22.59
N ALA A 5 24.84 -7.74 22.20
CA ALA A 5 25.69 -6.83 21.46
C ALA A 5 25.13 -6.72 20.04
N LEU A 6 24.52 -5.57 19.71
CA LEU A 6 24.15 -5.26 18.34
C LEU A 6 25.36 -4.60 17.67
N ILE A 7 26.05 -5.40 16.86
CA ILE A 7 27.11 -4.91 15.98
C ILE A 7 26.43 -4.10 14.87
N LEU A 8 26.60 -2.78 14.91
CA LEU A 8 26.15 -1.87 13.86
C LEU A 8 27.18 -1.94 12.72
N ILE A 9 26.98 -2.87 11.78
CA ILE A 9 27.66 -2.83 10.49
C ILE A 9 26.94 -1.79 9.64
N LEU A 10 27.55 -0.62 9.51
CA LEU A 10 27.14 0.43 8.58
C LEU A 10 27.54 0.00 7.15
N LEU A 11 26.76 -0.90 6.55
CA LEU A 11 26.85 -1.21 5.14
C LEU A 11 26.17 -0.08 4.38
N THR A 12 26.98 0.77 3.74
CA THR A 12 26.53 1.73 2.74
C THR A 12 26.05 0.95 1.51
N VAL A 13 24.81 0.46 1.54
CA VAL A 13 24.12 0.02 0.34
C VAL A 13 23.85 1.27 -0.51
N PRO A 14 24.16 1.25 -1.82
CA PRO A 14 23.75 2.36 -2.68
C PRO A 14 22.24 2.49 -2.59
N ALA A 15 21.75 3.71 -2.37
CA ALA A 15 20.33 4.02 -2.32
C ALA A 15 19.71 3.74 -3.71
N TRP A 16 19.26 2.51 -3.91
CA TRP A 16 18.31 2.13 -4.95
C TRP A 16 16.94 2.17 -4.30
N ALA A 17 16.50 3.37 -3.97
CA ALA A 17 15.13 3.61 -3.57
C ALA A 17 14.51 4.43 -4.71
N ASP A 18 13.36 3.97 -5.20
CA ASP A 18 12.28 4.78 -5.81
C ASP A 18 12.08 4.81 -7.35
N ASP A 19 12.94 4.21 -8.18
CA ASP A 19 12.72 4.21 -9.65
C ASP A 19 11.99 2.95 -10.19
N ASP A 20 11.90 1.85 -9.43
CA ASP A 20 11.31 0.58 -9.92
C ASP A 20 9.79 0.47 -9.66
N ASP A 21 9.28 1.05 -8.56
CA ASP A 21 7.88 0.87 -8.14
C ASP A 21 6.89 1.60 -9.06
N GLN A 22 7.17 2.86 -9.38
CA GLN A 22 6.34 3.66 -10.29
C GLN A 22 6.31 3.04 -11.69
N ASP A 23 7.47 2.54 -12.12
CA ASP A 23 7.65 1.94 -13.43
C ASP A 23 6.93 0.58 -13.53
N ARG A 24 6.92 -0.19 -12.44
CA ARG A 24 6.14 -1.40 -12.27
C ARG A 24 4.63 -1.11 -12.33
N ALA A 25 4.15 -0.13 -11.56
CA ALA A 25 2.74 0.26 -11.54
C ALA A 25 2.26 0.70 -12.93
N ARG A 26 3.06 1.54 -13.61
CA ARG A 26 2.76 1.98 -14.98
C ARG A 26 2.63 0.81 -15.95
N ARG A 27 3.58 -0.14 -15.93
CA ARG A 27 3.54 -1.32 -16.81
C ARG A 27 2.33 -2.21 -16.52
N ALA A 28 1.99 -2.41 -15.25
CA ALA A 28 0.81 -3.19 -14.86
C ALA A 28 -0.49 -2.55 -15.36
N LEU A 29 -0.60 -1.22 -15.26
CA LEU A 29 -1.74 -0.48 -15.80
C LEU A 29 -1.80 -0.54 -17.33
N GLU A 30 -0.67 -0.33 -18.02
CA GLU A 30 -0.57 -0.42 -19.48
C GLU A 30 -0.90 -1.84 -19.99
N ALA A 31 -0.57 -2.86 -19.21
CA ALA A 31 -0.91 -4.26 -19.50
C ALA A 31 -2.36 -4.63 -19.16
N GLY A 32 -3.11 -3.73 -18.49
CA GLY A 32 -4.48 -3.99 -18.02
C GLY A 32 -4.55 -4.98 -16.86
N GLU A 33 -3.44 -5.17 -16.13
CA GLU A 33 -3.39 -6.04 -14.95
C GLU A 33 -3.97 -5.37 -13.69
N ILE A 34 -4.02 -4.04 -13.68
CA ILE A 34 -4.60 -3.24 -12.59
C ILE A 34 -5.53 -2.15 -13.12
N LEU A 35 -6.48 -1.73 -12.29
CA LEU A 35 -7.33 -0.57 -12.51
C LEU A 35 -6.53 0.73 -12.30
N PRO A 36 -6.94 1.84 -12.96
CA PRO A 36 -6.41 3.15 -12.67
C PRO A 36 -6.59 3.52 -11.19
N LEU A 37 -5.60 4.19 -10.63
CA LEU A 37 -5.63 4.68 -9.25
C LEU A 37 -6.90 5.49 -8.93
N ALA A 38 -7.40 6.30 -9.87
CA ALA A 38 -8.62 7.08 -9.67
C ALA A 38 -9.83 6.18 -9.34
N ASP A 39 -9.97 5.06 -10.03
CA ASP A 39 -11.08 4.12 -9.85
C ASP A 39 -10.97 3.43 -8.47
N ILE A 40 -9.75 3.09 -8.06
CA ILE A 40 -9.46 2.52 -6.73
C ILE A 40 -9.80 3.52 -5.62
N LEU A 41 -9.45 4.80 -5.79
CA LEU A 41 -9.79 5.84 -4.82
C LEU A 41 -11.30 6.10 -4.77
N GLU A 42 -12.04 5.91 -5.86
CA GLU A 42 -13.51 5.95 -5.84
C GLU A 42 -14.10 4.79 -5.04
N VAL A 43 -13.59 3.58 -5.24
CA VAL A 43 -13.98 2.39 -4.45
C VAL A 43 -13.72 2.61 -2.96
N ALA A 44 -12.51 3.06 -2.61
CA ALA A 44 -12.11 3.29 -1.23
C ALA A 44 -12.99 4.33 -0.54
N GLN A 45 -13.24 5.47 -1.21
CA GLN A 45 -14.10 6.54 -0.69
C GLN A 45 -15.56 6.11 -0.53
N ALA A 46 -16.07 5.27 -1.43
CA ALA A 46 -17.41 4.71 -1.35
C ALA A 46 -17.57 3.74 -0.16
N ALA A 47 -16.51 2.98 0.15
CA ALA A 47 -16.51 2.05 1.27
C ALA A 47 -16.32 2.74 2.63
N ARG A 48 -15.44 3.76 2.69
CA ARG A 48 -15.18 4.50 3.93
C ARG A 48 -14.74 5.92 3.66
N SER A 49 -15.51 6.88 4.18
CA SER A 49 -15.11 8.28 4.12
C SER A 49 -13.90 8.54 5.02
N GLY A 50 -12.85 9.09 4.42
CA GLY A 50 -11.61 9.46 5.10
C GLY A 50 -10.69 10.18 4.14
N ARG A 51 -9.58 10.68 4.66
CA ARG A 51 -8.48 11.19 3.85
C ARG A 51 -7.46 10.08 3.72
N VAL A 52 -7.21 9.62 2.50
CA VAL A 52 -6.08 8.72 2.21
C VAL A 52 -4.79 9.46 2.53
N ILE A 53 -3.90 8.82 3.28
CA ILE A 53 -2.62 9.37 3.72
C ILE A 53 -1.43 8.59 3.16
N GLU A 54 -1.62 7.31 2.87
CA GLU A 54 -0.63 6.43 2.27
C GLU A 54 -1.30 5.56 1.22
N LEU A 55 -0.53 5.14 0.23
CA LEU A 55 -0.97 4.25 -0.82
C LEU A 55 0.21 3.54 -1.42
N ASP A 56 0.16 2.21 -1.36
CA ASP A 56 1.15 1.35 -1.98
C ASP A 56 0.51 0.37 -2.97
N LEU A 57 1.30 -0.01 -3.98
CA LEU A 57 0.93 -1.06 -4.92
C LEU A 57 1.90 -2.23 -4.74
N GLU A 58 1.37 -3.28 -4.12
CA GLU A 58 2.09 -4.50 -3.85
C GLU A 58 1.70 -5.61 -4.82
N ARG A 59 2.58 -6.61 -4.91
CA ARG A 59 2.31 -7.85 -5.64
C ARG A 59 2.58 -9.04 -4.75
N ASP A 60 1.51 -9.58 -4.16
CA ASP A 60 1.55 -10.78 -3.32
C ASP A 60 0.94 -11.99 -4.04
N ASP A 61 1.63 -13.13 -4.01
CA ASP A 61 1.24 -14.38 -4.68
C ASP A 61 0.74 -14.21 -6.14
N GLY A 62 1.31 -13.24 -6.85
CA GLY A 62 0.99 -12.93 -8.25
C GLY A 62 -0.25 -12.05 -8.45
N ARG A 63 -0.95 -11.68 -7.38
CA ARG A 63 -2.07 -10.72 -7.35
C ARG A 63 -1.54 -9.31 -7.07
N TRP A 64 -2.10 -8.32 -7.77
CA TRP A 64 -1.87 -6.92 -7.44
C TRP A 64 -2.80 -6.47 -6.33
N ILE A 65 -2.27 -5.78 -5.33
CA ILE A 65 -3.03 -5.27 -4.20
C ILE A 65 -2.69 -3.79 -4.03
N TYR A 66 -3.72 -2.96 -4.00
CA TYR A 66 -3.62 -1.61 -3.50
C TYR A 66 -3.81 -1.65 -2.00
N ASP A 67 -2.80 -1.23 -1.26
CA ASP A 67 -2.88 -0.99 0.17
C ASP A 67 -3.06 0.51 0.39
N LEU A 68 -4.01 0.88 1.24
CA LEU A 68 -4.48 2.23 1.47
C LEU A 68 -4.63 2.49 2.97
N GLU A 69 -3.85 3.42 3.47
CA GLU A 69 -4.12 3.99 4.79
C GLU A 69 -5.00 5.24 4.67
N LEU A 70 -6.08 5.28 5.46
CA LEU A 70 -6.97 6.43 5.54
C LEU A 70 -7.22 6.87 6.98
N ILE A 71 -7.23 8.19 7.19
CA ILE A 71 -7.65 8.79 8.46
C ILE A 71 -9.08 9.35 8.35
N THR A 72 -9.95 8.85 9.21
CA THR A 72 -11.35 9.31 9.31
C THR A 72 -11.44 10.67 10.01
N PRO A 73 -12.57 11.42 9.86
CA PRO A 73 -12.79 12.65 10.62
C PRO A 73 -12.76 12.47 12.15
N GLY A 74 -12.99 11.23 12.64
CA GLY A 74 -12.88 10.88 14.05
C GLY A 74 -11.45 10.64 14.54
N GLY A 75 -10.45 10.71 13.65
CA GLY A 75 -9.04 10.48 13.97
C GLY A 75 -8.61 9.01 13.96
N TYR A 76 -9.48 8.09 13.55
CA TYR A 76 -9.14 6.67 13.41
C TYR A 76 -8.39 6.42 12.10
N LEU A 77 -7.31 5.65 12.18
CA LEU A 77 -6.57 5.08 11.06
C LEU A 77 -7.21 3.75 10.65
N TYR A 78 -7.33 3.55 9.35
CA TYR A 78 -7.79 2.30 8.75
C TYR A 78 -6.85 1.93 7.62
N GLU A 79 -6.53 0.65 7.54
CA GLU A 79 -5.90 0.00 6.40
C GLU A 79 -6.99 -0.60 5.51
N MET A 80 -6.79 -0.57 4.20
CA MET A 80 -7.71 -1.12 3.23
C MET A 80 -6.95 -1.76 2.06
N GLU A 81 -7.00 -3.08 2.00
CA GLU A 81 -6.51 -3.83 0.86
C GLU A 81 -7.59 -3.97 -0.23
N ILE A 82 -7.23 -3.62 -1.47
CA ILE A 82 -8.11 -3.69 -2.64
C ILE A 82 -7.41 -4.49 -3.74
N ASP A 83 -8.09 -5.50 -4.29
CA ASP A 83 -7.62 -6.25 -5.45
C ASP A 83 -7.45 -5.30 -6.64
N GLY A 84 -6.21 -5.18 -7.12
CA GLY A 84 -5.85 -4.22 -8.15
C GLY A 84 -6.50 -4.49 -9.50
N ALA A 85 -6.82 -5.75 -9.82
CA ALA A 85 -7.41 -6.10 -11.12
C ALA A 85 -8.93 -5.85 -11.17
N THR A 86 -9.61 -5.96 -10.03
CA THR A 86 -11.07 -5.96 -9.97
C THR A 86 -11.67 -4.80 -9.17
N GLY A 87 -10.87 -4.13 -8.33
CA GLY A 87 -11.36 -3.16 -7.36
C GLY A 87 -12.13 -3.79 -6.20
N THR A 88 -12.03 -5.11 -6.01
CA THR A 88 -12.69 -5.80 -4.91
C THR A 88 -11.97 -5.51 -3.61
N ILE A 89 -12.68 -5.00 -2.61
CA ILE A 89 -12.13 -4.82 -1.27
C ILE A 89 -11.89 -6.20 -0.64
N LEU A 90 -10.65 -6.48 -0.29
CA LEU A 90 -10.21 -7.73 0.34
C LEU A 90 -10.29 -7.61 1.86
N GLU A 91 -9.84 -6.47 2.39
CA GLU A 91 -9.76 -6.21 3.82
C GLU A 91 -10.07 -4.74 4.13
N ILE A 92 -10.66 -4.51 5.30
CA ILE A 92 -10.73 -3.18 5.93
C ILE A 92 -10.50 -3.41 7.42
N GLU A 93 -9.32 -3.05 7.90
CA GLU A 93 -8.97 -3.15 9.31
C GLU A 93 -8.80 -1.77 9.93
N ARG A 94 -9.19 -1.65 11.20
CA ARG A 94 -8.87 -0.46 11.98
C ARG A 94 -7.52 -0.72 12.64
N GLU A 95 -6.57 0.16 12.39
CA GLU A 95 -5.29 0.15 13.10
C GLU A 95 -5.54 0.55 14.57
N ASP A 96 -5.30 -0.39 15.47
CA ASP A 96 -5.44 -0.25 16.92
C ASP A 96 -4.03 -0.37 17.56
N ASP A 97 -3.49 0.75 18.04
CA ASP A 97 -2.23 0.86 18.83
C ASP A 97 -2.15 -0.08 20.06
#